data_AF-A0A1G4EII6-F1
#
_entry.id   AF-A0A1G4EII6-F1
#
_cell.length_a   1.000
_cell.length_b   1.000
_cell.length_c   1.000
_cell.angle_alpha   90.00
_cell.angle_beta   90.00
_cell.angle_gamma   90.00
#
_symmetry.space_group_name_H-M   'P 1'
#
loop_
_entity.id
_entity.type
_entity.pdbx_description
1 polymer ?
#
loop_
_entity_poly.entity_id
_entity_poly.type
_entity_poly.pdbx_seq_one_letter_code
_entity_poly.pdbx_strand_id
1 'polypeptide(L)'
;MPDQDFFTDIITHGLSLSDELNSEKFYNHLNNLKILPQCKWYCEKLSEKGWRVSVKNICARTLSYLKTKYSTQDYKKDEYDACTLLNYWVYNRLYMDYAYSNRNYNKVVIAFGKLQHIWSVFIDKELDKKIPNICEPISTIALQGDWKERRELLGYCNDVNYLRNTTHTHPESCNKYYYYIQSKTDLYKQYEKFCDSRNKDRCPDFFDKCRVYDPEKVLKSLNCHREMEKLKPAASAKATNEDGKNPLSPVSEADS
;
A
#
# COMPACT_ATOMS: atom_id res chain seq x y z
N MET A 1 -6.31 -28.47 13.88
CA MET A 1 -5.43 -27.65 13.03
C MET A 1 -6.29 -26.65 12.25
N PRO A 2 -6.87 -25.61 12.90
CA PRO A 2 -7.77 -24.66 12.25
C PRO A 2 -7.06 -23.45 11.64
N ASP A 3 -5.88 -23.07 12.16
CA ASP A 3 -5.13 -21.92 11.68
C ASP A 3 -4.60 -22.11 10.26
N GLN A 4 -4.26 -23.34 9.87
CA GLN A 4 -3.64 -23.63 8.58
C GLN A 4 -4.61 -23.44 7.40
N ASP A 5 -5.90 -23.74 7.59
CA ASP A 5 -6.95 -23.49 6.59
C ASP A 5 -7.25 -21.99 6.45
N PHE A 6 -7.33 -21.26 7.56
CA PHE A 6 -7.59 -19.82 7.55
C PHE A 6 -6.48 -19.02 6.84
N PHE A 7 -5.21 -19.36 7.11
CA PHE A 7 -4.08 -18.72 6.40
C PHE A 7 -4.03 -19.10 4.91
N THR A 8 -4.40 -20.33 4.57
CA THR A 8 -4.45 -20.79 3.16
C THR A 8 -5.57 -20.07 2.40
N ASP A 9 -6.72 -19.86 3.04
CA ASP A 9 -7.81 -19.07 2.47
C ASP A 9 -7.40 -17.61 2.29
N ILE A 10 -6.75 -16.96 3.26
CA ILE A 10 -6.28 -15.57 3.11
C ILE A 10 -5.33 -15.42 1.91
N ILE A 11 -4.38 -16.34 1.73
CA ILE A 11 -3.41 -16.29 0.63
C ILE A 11 -4.10 -16.55 -0.72
N THR A 12 -5.00 -17.54 -0.77
CA THR A 12 -5.74 -17.89 -2.00
C THR A 12 -6.68 -16.77 -2.44
N HIS A 13 -7.38 -16.14 -1.48
CA HIS A 13 -8.27 -15.02 -1.75
C HIS A 13 -7.48 -13.73 -2.10
N GLY A 14 -6.34 -13.48 -1.46
CA GLY A 14 -5.47 -12.35 -1.79
C GLY A 14 -4.94 -12.40 -3.23
N LEU A 15 -4.54 -13.57 -3.72
CA LEU A 15 -4.13 -13.77 -5.11
C LEU A 15 -5.31 -13.61 -6.09
N SER A 16 -6.50 -14.09 -5.69
CA SER A 16 -7.73 -13.99 -6.50
C SER A 16 -8.26 -12.57 -6.67
N LEU A 17 -7.87 -11.61 -5.82
CA LEU A 17 -8.41 -10.24 -5.80
C LEU A 17 -7.59 -9.23 -6.61
N SER A 18 -6.39 -9.59 -7.06
CA SER A 18 -5.45 -8.65 -7.69
C SER A 18 -6.04 -7.91 -8.90
N ASP A 19 -6.94 -8.53 -9.67
CA ASP A 19 -7.62 -7.90 -10.81
C ASP A 19 -8.85 -7.06 -10.42
N GLU A 20 -9.19 -7.00 -9.14
CA GLU A 20 -10.37 -6.29 -8.61
C GLU A 20 -9.99 -5.05 -7.78
N LEU A 21 -8.84 -5.09 -7.10
CA LEU A 21 -8.30 -3.99 -6.29
C LEU A 21 -7.90 -2.78 -7.16
N ASN A 22 -8.32 -1.58 -6.77
CA ASN A 22 -7.98 -0.35 -7.48
C ASN A 22 -6.47 -0.12 -7.54
N SER A 23 -5.78 -0.36 -6.43
CA SER A 23 -4.34 -0.20 -6.31
C SER A 23 -3.57 -1.15 -7.23
N GLU A 24 -3.98 -2.42 -7.31
CA GLU A 24 -3.37 -3.42 -8.19
C GLU A 24 -3.71 -3.19 -9.66
N LYS A 25 -4.97 -2.85 -10.00
CA LYS A 25 -5.35 -2.39 -11.35
C LYS A 25 -4.50 -1.20 -11.79
N PHE A 26 -4.25 -0.25 -10.90
CA PHE A 26 -3.41 0.90 -11.18
C PHE A 26 -1.95 0.49 -11.47
N TYR A 27 -1.36 -0.38 -10.65
CA TYR A 27 -0.02 -0.90 -10.90
C TYR A 27 0.08 -1.72 -12.18
N ASN A 28 -0.94 -2.54 -12.49
CA ASN A 28 -1.03 -3.30 -13.73
C ASN A 28 -1.14 -2.38 -14.95
N HIS A 29 -1.93 -1.31 -14.86
CA HIS A 29 -1.99 -0.28 -15.88
C HIS A 29 -0.61 0.33 -16.13
N LEU A 30 0.09 0.76 -15.08
CA LEU A 30 1.44 1.30 -15.21
C LEU A 30 2.40 0.29 -15.85
N ASN A 31 2.44 -0.95 -15.38
CA ASN A 31 3.32 -2.00 -15.91
C ASN A 31 3.15 -2.20 -17.43
N ASN A 32 1.91 -2.12 -17.92
CA ASN A 32 1.55 -2.30 -19.32
C ASN A 32 1.50 -1.01 -20.13
N LEU A 33 1.68 0.16 -19.49
CA LEU A 33 1.59 1.45 -20.14
C LEU A 33 2.65 1.58 -21.26
N LYS A 34 2.17 1.98 -22.44
CA LYS A 34 3.03 2.29 -23.59
C LYS A 34 3.84 3.55 -23.31
N ILE A 35 5.16 3.42 -23.42
CA ILE A 35 6.08 4.55 -23.23
C ILE A 35 6.03 5.47 -24.45
N LEU A 36 5.75 6.75 -24.22
CA LEU A 36 5.76 7.80 -25.25
C LEU A 36 7.20 8.12 -25.68
N PRO A 37 7.49 8.25 -26.99
CA PRO A 37 8.84 8.51 -27.48
C PRO A 37 9.50 9.76 -26.85
N GLN A 38 8.76 10.86 -26.72
CA GLN A 38 9.27 12.08 -26.11
C GLN A 38 9.67 11.90 -24.64
N CYS A 39 8.98 11.03 -23.90
CA CYS A 39 9.29 10.74 -22.50
C CYS A 39 10.58 9.93 -22.36
N LYS A 40 10.97 9.15 -23.37
CA LYS A 40 12.26 8.44 -23.38
C LYS A 40 13.43 9.42 -23.37
N TRP A 41 13.34 10.48 -24.18
CA TRP A 41 14.40 11.48 -24.31
C TRP A 41 14.74 12.17 -22.99
N TYR A 42 13.73 12.56 -22.20
CA TYR A 42 13.96 13.12 -20.86
C TYR A 42 14.74 12.17 -19.93
N CYS A 43 14.51 10.87 -20.08
CA CYS A 43 15.14 9.82 -19.28
C CYS A 43 16.48 9.35 -19.87
N GLU A 44 16.91 9.84 -21.04
CA GLU A 44 18.22 9.53 -21.61
C GLU A 44 19.36 10.07 -20.75
N LYS A 45 19.13 11.10 -19.92
CA LYS A 45 20.12 11.57 -18.93
C LYS A 45 20.48 10.49 -17.89
N LEU A 46 19.62 9.48 -17.71
CA LEU A 46 19.94 8.28 -16.92
C LEU A 46 20.84 7.29 -17.68
N SER A 47 21.36 7.66 -18.86
CA SER A 47 22.28 6.84 -19.68
C SER A 47 23.75 7.02 -19.36
N GLU A 48 24.10 7.89 -18.41
CA GLU A 48 25.46 7.91 -17.85
C GLU A 48 25.87 6.48 -17.43
N LYS A 49 27.12 6.08 -17.72
CA LYS A 49 27.62 4.71 -17.55
C LYS A 49 27.20 4.11 -16.20
N GLY A 50 26.49 2.98 -16.21
CA GLY A 50 26.22 2.17 -15.01
C GLY A 50 24.74 1.93 -14.63
N TRP A 51 23.78 2.59 -15.28
CA TRP A 51 22.34 2.38 -15.01
C TRP A 51 21.71 1.31 -15.91
N ARG A 52 20.76 0.54 -15.35
CA ARG A 52 20.06 -0.52 -16.07
C ARG A 52 19.00 0.07 -16.99
N VAL A 53 18.74 -0.60 -18.12
CA VAL A 53 17.69 -0.20 -19.08
C VAL A 53 16.31 -0.12 -18.42
N SER A 54 16.05 -0.98 -17.44
CA SER A 54 14.86 -0.99 -16.59
C SER A 54 14.61 0.34 -15.88
N VAL A 55 15.64 1.00 -15.33
CA VAL A 55 15.51 2.33 -14.68
C VAL A 55 15.03 3.39 -15.66
N LYS A 56 15.58 3.38 -16.87
CA LYS A 56 15.16 4.29 -17.94
C LYS A 56 13.69 4.06 -18.30
N ASN A 57 13.28 2.80 -18.39
CA ASN A 57 11.90 2.43 -18.68
C ASN A 57 10.95 2.82 -17.55
N ILE A 58 11.37 2.71 -16.27
CA ILE A 58 10.59 3.19 -15.13
C ILE A 58 10.38 4.69 -15.25
N CYS A 59 11.46 5.47 -15.42
CA CYS A 59 11.40 6.92 -15.64
C CYS A 59 10.47 7.29 -16.80
N ALA A 60 10.69 6.72 -17.99
CA ALA A 60 9.96 7.13 -19.18
C ALA A 60 8.47 6.78 -19.09
N ARG A 61 8.14 5.68 -18.40
CA ARG A 61 6.77 5.26 -18.12
C ARG A 61 6.08 6.19 -17.11
N THR A 62 6.77 6.60 -16.04
CA THR A 62 6.27 7.62 -15.10
C THR A 62 5.91 8.91 -15.84
N LEU A 63 6.81 9.42 -16.69
CA LEU A 63 6.54 10.63 -17.48
C LEU A 63 5.40 10.44 -18.49
N SER A 64 5.30 9.25 -19.10
CA SER A 64 4.22 8.92 -20.04
C SER A 64 2.85 8.91 -19.36
N TYR A 65 2.77 8.38 -18.14
CA TYR A 65 1.55 8.39 -17.32
C TYR A 65 1.13 9.83 -17.01
N LEU A 66 2.06 10.65 -16.51
CA LEU A 66 1.80 12.06 -16.20
C LEU A 66 1.30 12.83 -17.42
N LYS A 67 2.00 12.71 -18.55
CA LYS A 67 1.61 13.37 -19.80
C LYS A 67 0.18 12.98 -20.20
N THR A 68 -0.11 11.69 -20.19
CA THR A 68 -1.43 11.18 -20.58
C THR A 68 -2.52 11.71 -19.65
N LYS A 69 -2.36 11.51 -18.33
CA LYS A 69 -3.30 11.94 -17.29
C LYS A 69 -3.65 13.42 -17.35
N TYR A 70 -2.65 14.27 -17.56
CA TYR A 70 -2.83 15.72 -17.55
C TYR A 70 -3.26 16.28 -18.92
N SER A 71 -3.09 15.53 -20.01
CA SER A 71 -3.57 15.92 -21.34
C SER A 71 -5.07 15.65 -21.56
N THR A 72 -5.65 14.66 -20.88
CA THR A 72 -7.04 14.21 -21.09
C THR A 72 -8.05 14.78 -20.09
N GLN A 73 -7.64 15.71 -19.23
CA GLN A 73 -8.40 16.16 -18.04
C GLN A 73 -8.78 15.03 -17.05
N ASP A 74 -8.23 13.82 -17.19
CA ASP A 74 -8.57 12.67 -16.33
C ASP A 74 -8.14 12.90 -14.87
N TYR A 75 -7.22 13.82 -14.62
CA TYR A 75 -6.85 14.27 -13.27
C TYR A 75 -8.04 14.75 -12.40
N LYS A 76 -9.18 15.10 -13.00
CA LYS A 76 -10.39 15.51 -12.27
C LYS A 76 -11.25 14.35 -11.76
N LYS A 77 -10.94 13.11 -12.18
CA LYS A 77 -11.81 11.93 -11.98
C LYS A 77 -11.20 10.87 -11.06
N ASP A 78 -10.08 11.18 -10.41
CA ASP A 78 -9.43 10.21 -9.53
C ASP A 78 -10.36 9.86 -8.36
N GLU A 79 -10.86 8.62 -8.34
CA GLU A 79 -11.65 8.07 -7.21
C GLU A 79 -10.77 7.64 -6.04
N TYR A 80 -9.44 7.66 -6.22
CA TYR A 80 -8.43 7.18 -5.30
C TYR A 80 -7.11 7.97 -5.49
N ASP A 81 -6.18 7.88 -4.54
CA ASP A 81 -4.91 8.60 -4.52
C ASP A 81 -3.89 8.03 -5.52
N ALA A 82 -4.14 8.26 -6.80
CA ALA A 82 -3.30 7.81 -7.90
C ALA A 82 -1.88 8.39 -7.86
N CYS A 83 -1.70 9.58 -7.28
CA CYS A 83 -0.37 10.20 -7.20
C CYS A 83 0.53 9.50 -6.18
N THR A 84 0.01 9.23 -4.98
CA THR A 84 0.77 8.50 -3.96
C THR A 84 1.03 7.06 -4.42
N LEU A 85 0.06 6.42 -5.09
CA LEU A 85 0.28 5.10 -5.70
C LEU A 85 1.40 5.13 -6.76
N LEU A 86 1.42 6.15 -7.64
CA LEU A 86 2.49 6.29 -8.64
C LEU A 86 3.87 6.39 -7.97
N ASN A 87 3.98 7.18 -6.91
CA ASN A 87 5.23 7.36 -6.18
C ASN A 87 5.75 6.05 -5.56
N TYR A 88 4.87 5.30 -4.87
CA TYR A 88 5.24 3.97 -4.34
C TYR A 88 5.52 2.95 -5.45
N TRP A 89 4.82 3.01 -6.58
CA TRP A 89 5.12 2.16 -7.74
C TRP A 89 6.54 2.42 -8.26
N VAL A 90 6.92 3.68 -8.45
CA VAL A 90 8.27 4.05 -8.92
C VAL A 90 9.33 3.51 -7.97
N TYR A 91 9.19 3.79 -6.67
CA TYR A 91 10.17 3.36 -5.68
C TYR A 91 10.26 1.84 -5.58
N ASN A 92 9.12 1.15 -5.57
CA ASN A 92 9.07 -0.33 -5.56
C ASN A 92 9.76 -0.93 -6.79
N ARG A 93 9.54 -0.38 -8.00
CA ARG A 93 10.19 -0.87 -9.22
C ARG A 93 11.70 -0.68 -9.20
N LEU A 94 12.19 0.45 -8.67
CA LEU A 94 13.62 0.68 -8.49
C LEU A 94 14.22 -0.27 -7.43
N TYR A 95 13.51 -0.49 -6.33
CA TYR A 95 13.89 -1.46 -5.31
C TYR A 95 14.01 -2.88 -5.89
N MET A 96 13.02 -3.32 -6.67
CA MET A 96 13.05 -4.64 -7.31
C MET A 96 14.21 -4.78 -8.31
N ASP A 97 14.58 -3.70 -9.00
CA ASP A 97 15.67 -3.72 -9.98
C ASP A 97 17.08 -3.78 -9.36
N TYR A 98 17.28 -3.13 -8.20
CA TYR A 98 18.60 -2.99 -7.58
C TYR A 98 18.78 -3.72 -6.25
N ALA A 99 17.81 -3.64 -5.35
CA ALA A 99 17.94 -4.13 -3.99
C ALA A 99 17.46 -5.58 -3.84
N TYR A 100 16.45 -6.00 -4.59
CA TYR A 100 15.93 -7.37 -4.49
C TYR A 100 17.00 -8.42 -4.85
N SER A 101 17.70 -8.24 -5.98
CA SER A 101 18.72 -9.20 -6.42
C SER A 101 20.12 -8.96 -5.83
N ASN A 102 20.49 -7.71 -5.54
CA ASN A 102 21.88 -7.36 -5.20
C ASN A 102 22.04 -6.60 -3.88
N ARG A 103 20.96 -6.46 -3.09
CA ARG A 103 20.91 -5.70 -1.82
C ARG A 103 21.52 -4.29 -1.91
N ASN A 104 21.49 -3.66 -3.09
CA ASN A 104 22.12 -2.38 -3.32
C ASN A 104 21.13 -1.22 -3.11
N TYR A 105 20.82 -0.94 -1.84
CA TYR A 105 19.93 0.15 -1.44
C TYR A 105 20.44 1.53 -1.85
N ASN A 106 21.75 1.75 -1.80
CA ASN A 106 22.35 3.03 -2.21
C ASN A 106 22.05 3.34 -3.68
N LYS A 107 22.10 2.35 -4.57
CA LYS A 107 21.71 2.53 -5.98
C LYS A 107 20.22 2.86 -6.13
N VAL A 108 19.34 2.31 -5.30
CA VAL A 108 17.91 2.66 -5.30
C VAL A 108 17.74 4.14 -4.98
N VAL A 109 18.36 4.62 -3.89
CA VAL A 109 18.26 6.02 -3.44
C VAL A 109 18.81 6.98 -4.51
N ILE A 110 19.97 6.69 -5.09
CA ILE A 110 20.57 7.53 -6.14
C ILE A 110 19.70 7.53 -7.40
N ALA A 111 19.20 6.36 -7.83
CA ALA A 111 18.31 6.26 -8.99
C ALA A 111 17.03 7.06 -8.77
N PHE A 112 16.43 6.93 -7.59
CA PHE A 112 15.21 7.62 -7.23
C PHE A 112 15.44 9.13 -7.25
N GLY A 113 16.47 9.65 -6.58
CA GLY A 113 16.77 11.09 -6.60
C GLY A 113 17.00 11.65 -8.00
N LYS A 114 17.73 10.94 -8.88
CA LYS A 114 17.89 11.36 -10.28
C LYS A 114 16.56 11.35 -11.05
N LEU A 115 15.74 10.32 -10.86
CA LEU A 115 14.42 10.22 -11.50
C LEU A 115 13.49 11.35 -11.03
N GLN A 116 13.48 11.66 -9.73
CA GLN A 116 12.69 12.75 -9.17
C GLN A 116 13.07 14.10 -9.79
N HIS A 117 14.37 14.37 -9.94
CA HIS A 117 14.81 15.59 -10.63
C HIS A 117 14.29 15.66 -12.08
N ILE A 118 14.36 14.57 -12.82
CA ILE A 118 13.83 14.49 -14.20
C ILE A 118 12.31 14.67 -14.21
N TRP A 119 11.60 14.07 -13.26
CA TRP A 119 10.16 14.21 -13.09
C TRP A 119 9.79 15.68 -12.87
N SER A 120 10.40 16.37 -11.90
CA SER A 120 10.14 17.81 -11.67
C SER A 120 10.41 18.66 -12.91
N VAL A 121 11.55 18.46 -13.58
CA VAL A 121 11.88 19.17 -14.83
C VAL A 121 10.86 18.90 -15.94
N PHE A 122 10.34 17.68 -16.02
CA PHE A 122 9.31 17.31 -16.98
C PHE A 122 7.99 18.04 -16.69
N ILE A 123 7.55 18.09 -15.42
CA ILE A 123 6.36 18.86 -15.02
C ILE A 123 6.50 20.31 -15.49
N ASP A 124 7.62 20.96 -15.16
CA ASP A 124 7.84 22.38 -15.44
C ASP A 124 7.84 22.73 -16.93
N LYS A 125 8.29 21.79 -17.77
CA LYS A 125 8.50 22.01 -19.21
C LYS A 125 7.34 21.53 -20.09
N GLU A 126 6.65 20.46 -19.68
CA GLU A 126 5.72 19.74 -20.56
C GLU A 126 4.27 19.84 -20.12
N LEU A 127 4.00 20.15 -18.84
CA LEU A 127 2.64 20.25 -18.33
C LEU A 127 2.22 21.71 -18.18
N ASP A 128 0.92 21.98 -18.38
CA ASP A 128 0.36 23.33 -18.19
C ASP A 128 0.38 23.68 -16.70
N LYS A 129 1.08 24.77 -16.36
CA LYS A 129 1.22 25.30 -15.00
C LYS A 129 -0.12 25.74 -14.38
N LYS A 130 -1.17 25.88 -15.18
CA LYS A 130 -2.53 26.17 -14.70
C LYS A 130 -3.24 24.94 -14.12
N ILE A 131 -2.73 23.74 -14.36
CA ILE A 131 -3.30 22.51 -13.82
C ILE A 131 -3.06 22.49 -12.30
N PRO A 132 -4.11 22.44 -11.47
CA PRO A 132 -3.95 22.33 -10.03
C PRO A 132 -3.50 20.91 -9.64
N ASN A 133 -2.77 20.80 -8.54
CA ASN A 133 -2.43 19.51 -7.91
C ASN A 133 -1.76 18.51 -8.88
N ILE A 134 -0.78 18.98 -9.65
CA ILE A 134 0.05 18.09 -10.45
C ILE A 134 0.76 17.12 -9.51
N CYS A 135 0.85 15.85 -9.92
CA CYS A 135 1.46 14.80 -9.14
C CYS A 135 2.97 14.99 -9.10
N GLU A 136 3.47 15.33 -7.92
CA GLU A 136 4.88 15.57 -7.64
C GLU A 136 5.57 14.35 -7.01
N PRO A 137 6.89 14.25 -7.15
CA PRO A 137 7.66 13.19 -6.53
C PRO A 137 7.71 13.32 -4.99
N ILE A 138 7.39 12.24 -4.27
CA ILE A 138 7.46 12.15 -2.80
C ILE A 138 8.86 11.64 -2.40
N SER A 139 9.76 12.56 -2.06
CA SER A 139 11.17 12.25 -1.73
C SER A 139 11.36 11.49 -0.43
N THR A 140 10.44 11.63 0.52
CA THR A 140 10.53 11.01 1.84
C THR A 140 10.41 9.50 1.81
N ILE A 141 9.88 8.88 0.74
CA ILE A 141 9.74 7.41 0.62
C ILE A 141 11.09 6.71 0.81
N ALA A 142 12.18 7.27 0.29
CA ALA A 142 13.52 6.68 0.41
C ALA A 142 14.06 6.68 1.85
N LEU A 143 13.50 7.51 2.73
CA LEU A 143 13.87 7.63 4.14
C LEU A 143 13.01 6.75 5.06
N GLN A 144 11.91 6.21 4.53
CA GLN A 144 10.95 5.40 5.28
C GLN A 144 11.41 3.94 5.32
N GLY A 145 11.88 3.47 6.48
CA GLY A 145 12.26 2.07 6.67
C GLY A 145 11.09 1.08 6.50
N ASP A 146 9.87 1.55 6.73
CA ASP A 146 8.59 0.86 6.68
C ASP A 146 7.81 1.13 5.36
N TRP A 147 8.49 1.57 4.30
CA TRP A 147 7.83 1.99 3.05
C TRP A 147 6.98 0.89 2.41
N LYS A 148 7.29 -0.40 2.63
CA LYS A 148 6.52 -1.52 2.07
C LYS A 148 5.17 -1.64 2.76
N GLU A 149 5.17 -1.55 4.07
CA GLU A 149 4.01 -1.55 4.94
C GLU A 149 3.14 -0.32 4.65
N ARG A 150 3.75 0.86 4.45
CA ARG A 150 3.02 2.07 4.00
C ARG A 150 2.40 1.89 2.62
N ARG A 151 3.10 1.26 1.67
CA ARG A 151 2.54 0.93 0.35
C ARG A 151 1.35 -0.02 0.45
N GLU A 152 1.45 -1.03 1.30
CA GLU A 152 0.36 -1.99 1.53
C GLU A 152 -0.85 -1.30 2.18
N LEU A 153 -0.63 -0.47 3.19
CA LEU A 153 -1.68 0.33 3.82
C LEU A 153 -2.33 1.27 2.81
N LEU A 154 -1.54 1.96 1.99
CA LEU A 154 -2.05 2.80 0.92
C LEU A 154 -2.92 1.99 -0.05
N GLY A 155 -2.52 0.77 -0.42
CA GLY A 155 -3.35 -0.13 -1.23
C GLY A 155 -4.73 -0.32 -0.61
N TYR A 156 -4.77 -0.76 0.64
CA TYR A 156 -6.02 -0.91 1.41
C TYR A 156 -6.90 0.36 1.39
N CYS A 157 -6.31 1.53 1.70
CA CYS A 157 -7.01 2.81 1.74
C CYS A 157 -7.67 3.19 0.40
N ASN A 158 -7.11 2.73 -0.72
CA ASN A 158 -7.61 3.02 -2.07
C ASN A 158 -8.55 1.94 -2.63
N ASP A 159 -8.55 0.75 -2.03
CA ASP A 159 -9.38 -0.38 -2.48
C ASP A 159 -10.71 -0.46 -1.74
N VAL A 160 -10.68 -0.22 -0.43
CA VAL A 160 -11.77 -0.57 0.50
C VAL A 160 -13.11 0.08 0.19
N ASN A 161 -13.13 1.34 -0.29
CA ASN A 161 -14.38 2.01 -0.64
C ASN A 161 -15.09 1.32 -1.82
N TYR A 162 -14.32 0.95 -2.86
CA TYR A 162 -14.84 0.21 -4.00
C TYR A 162 -15.37 -1.15 -3.54
N LEU A 163 -14.58 -1.91 -2.78
CA LEU A 163 -14.97 -3.25 -2.30
C LEU A 163 -16.25 -3.20 -1.46
N ARG A 164 -16.34 -2.26 -0.52
CA ARG A 164 -17.53 -2.03 0.31
C ARG A 164 -18.75 -1.78 -0.57
N ASN A 165 -18.66 -0.88 -1.54
CA ASN A 165 -19.77 -0.57 -2.44
C ASN A 165 -20.16 -1.77 -3.31
N THR A 166 -19.19 -2.55 -3.78
CA THR A 166 -19.45 -3.77 -4.55
C THR A 166 -20.25 -4.78 -3.73
N THR A 167 -20.00 -4.97 -2.44
CA THR A 167 -20.79 -5.92 -1.61
C THR A 167 -22.28 -5.60 -1.54
N HIS A 168 -22.67 -4.33 -1.69
CA HIS A 168 -24.07 -3.92 -1.72
C HIS A 168 -24.76 -4.30 -3.02
N THR A 169 -24.02 -4.36 -4.13
CA THR A 169 -24.54 -4.68 -5.47
C THR A 169 -24.36 -6.15 -5.86
N HIS A 170 -23.35 -6.81 -5.29
CA HIS A 170 -22.92 -8.18 -5.59
C HIS A 170 -22.67 -8.93 -4.26
N PRO A 171 -23.71 -9.30 -3.50
CA PRO A 171 -23.58 -9.90 -2.16
C PRO A 171 -22.72 -11.17 -2.12
N GLU A 172 -22.67 -11.94 -3.20
CA GLU A 172 -21.84 -13.14 -3.35
C GLU A 172 -20.34 -12.85 -3.24
N SER A 173 -19.91 -11.62 -3.52
CA SER A 173 -18.52 -11.17 -3.37
C SER A 173 -18.15 -10.80 -1.92
N CYS A 174 -19.12 -10.77 -0.99
CA CYS A 174 -18.90 -10.22 0.34
C CYS A 174 -17.87 -11.03 1.15
N ASN A 175 -17.93 -12.36 1.11
CA ASN A 175 -17.02 -13.21 1.89
C ASN A 175 -15.56 -12.97 1.52
N LYS A 176 -15.24 -12.93 0.22
CA LYS A 176 -13.86 -12.69 -0.26
C LYS A 176 -13.34 -11.31 0.17
N TYR A 177 -14.17 -10.26 0.07
CA TYR A 177 -13.76 -8.92 0.48
C TYR A 177 -13.69 -8.76 1.99
N TYR A 178 -14.56 -9.45 2.73
CA TYR A 178 -14.52 -9.48 4.19
C TYR A 178 -13.16 -10.00 4.67
N TYR A 179 -12.69 -11.11 4.12
CA TYR A 179 -11.36 -11.64 4.46
C TYR A 179 -10.22 -10.69 4.07
N TYR A 180 -10.28 -10.06 2.89
CA TYR A 180 -9.30 -9.05 2.50
C TYR A 180 -9.24 -7.90 3.51
N ILE A 181 -10.39 -7.28 3.83
CA ILE A 181 -10.46 -6.15 4.77
C ILE A 181 -9.99 -6.59 6.16
N GLN A 182 -10.42 -7.78 6.61
CA GLN A 182 -9.99 -8.34 7.89
C GLN A 182 -8.47 -8.52 7.94
N SER A 183 -7.83 -9.00 6.87
CA SER A 183 -6.38 -9.21 6.82
C SER A 183 -5.57 -7.90 6.96
N LYS A 184 -6.17 -6.74 6.69
CA LYS A 184 -5.54 -5.42 6.79
C LYS A 184 -5.71 -4.76 8.16
N THR A 185 -6.47 -5.39 9.08
CA THR A 185 -6.82 -4.82 10.38
C THR A 185 -5.59 -4.48 11.23
N ASP A 186 -4.67 -5.43 11.39
CA ASP A 186 -3.50 -5.23 12.27
C ASP A 186 -2.56 -4.15 11.74
N LEU A 187 -2.30 -4.15 10.43
CA LEU A 187 -1.52 -3.13 9.75
C LEU A 187 -2.15 -1.74 9.95
N TYR A 188 -3.46 -1.62 9.73
CA TYR A 188 -4.16 -0.36 9.94
C TYR A 188 -4.05 0.11 11.40
N LYS A 189 -4.34 -0.76 12.37
CA LYS A 189 -4.32 -0.40 13.80
C LYS A 189 -2.91 -0.04 14.28
N GLN A 190 -1.87 -0.62 13.71
CA GLN A 190 -0.49 -0.22 13.97
C GLN A 190 -0.26 1.25 13.57
N TYR A 191 -0.67 1.64 12.36
CA TYR A 191 -0.50 3.01 11.87
C TYR A 191 -1.45 4.00 12.53
N GLU A 192 -2.66 3.59 12.88
CA GLU A 192 -3.58 4.39 13.71
C GLU A 192 -2.90 4.80 15.02
N LYS A 193 -2.31 3.83 15.74
CA LYS A 193 -1.54 4.10 16.97
C LYS A 193 -0.35 5.02 16.72
N PHE A 194 0.39 4.85 15.63
CA PHE A 194 1.52 5.74 15.31
C PHE A 194 1.04 7.17 15.10
N CYS A 195 -0.04 7.36 14.33
CA CYS A 195 -0.62 8.66 14.02
C CYS A 195 -1.29 9.33 15.23
N ASP A 196 -1.83 8.58 16.17
CA ASP A 196 -2.45 9.10 17.39
C ASP A 196 -1.43 9.36 18.51
N SER A 197 -0.24 8.77 18.41
CA SER A 197 0.85 8.94 19.38
C SER A 197 1.63 10.25 19.17
N ARG A 198 2.56 10.54 20.09
CA ARG A 198 3.55 11.62 19.91
C ARG A 198 4.55 11.35 18.78
N ASN A 199 4.56 10.15 18.20
CA ASN A 199 5.52 9.69 17.20
C ASN A 199 5.04 10.00 15.77
N LYS A 200 4.70 11.28 15.53
CA LYS A 200 4.08 11.75 14.28
C LYS A 200 4.92 11.47 13.03
N ASP A 201 6.24 11.36 13.16
CA ASP A 201 7.15 11.03 12.05
C ASP A 201 6.87 9.65 11.43
N ARG A 202 6.21 8.76 12.18
CA ARG A 202 5.78 7.43 11.69
C ARG A 202 4.40 7.44 11.05
N CYS A 203 3.67 8.55 11.12
CA CYS A 203 2.38 8.68 10.46
C CYS A 203 2.58 8.95 8.95
N PRO A 204 1.96 8.19 8.04
CA PRO A 204 1.95 8.52 6.63
C PRO A 204 1.04 9.72 6.36
N ASP A 205 1.49 10.65 5.51
CA ASP A 205 0.74 11.87 5.17
C ASP A 205 -0.66 11.57 4.60
N PHE A 206 -0.83 10.41 3.94
CA PHE A 206 -2.11 9.99 3.38
C PHE A 206 -3.07 9.40 4.44
N PHE A 207 -2.61 9.11 5.67
CA PHE A 207 -3.38 8.32 6.63
C PHE A 207 -4.65 9.02 7.10
N ASP A 208 -4.64 10.35 7.25
CA ASP A 208 -5.82 11.09 7.70
C ASP A 208 -7.01 10.91 6.75
N LYS A 209 -6.76 10.81 5.43
CA LYS A 209 -7.80 10.47 4.44
C LYS A 209 -8.24 9.01 4.54
N CYS A 210 -7.40 8.13 5.07
CA CYS A 210 -7.69 6.72 5.27
C CYS A 210 -8.47 6.44 6.57
N ARG A 211 -8.53 7.38 7.52
CA ARG A 211 -9.23 7.20 8.81
C ARG A 211 -10.70 6.83 8.68
N VAL A 212 -11.36 7.28 7.62
CA VAL A 212 -12.77 6.93 7.33
C VAL A 212 -12.96 5.45 7.00
N TYR A 213 -11.87 4.74 6.69
CA TYR A 213 -11.84 3.34 6.34
C TYR A 213 -11.26 2.47 7.45
N ASP A 214 -11.60 2.73 8.72
CA ASP A 214 -11.27 1.80 9.81
C ASP A 214 -11.80 0.39 9.46
N PRO A 215 -10.94 -0.64 9.35
CA PRO A 215 -11.34 -2.00 8.98
C PRO A 215 -12.46 -2.55 9.85
N GLU A 216 -12.45 -2.30 11.16
CA GLU A 216 -13.50 -2.81 12.06
C GLU A 216 -14.85 -2.17 11.77
N LYS A 217 -14.87 -0.86 11.49
CA LYS A 217 -16.09 -0.13 11.13
C LYS A 217 -16.60 -0.56 9.76
N VAL A 218 -15.69 -0.72 8.80
CA VAL A 218 -16.04 -1.19 7.46
C VAL A 218 -16.65 -2.58 7.54
N LEU A 219 -16.00 -3.54 8.21
CA LEU A 219 -16.48 -4.92 8.37
C LEU A 219 -17.89 -4.95 8.99
N LYS A 220 -18.13 -4.18 10.05
CA LYS A 220 -19.45 -4.07 10.69
C LYS A 220 -20.54 -3.52 9.76
N SER A 221 -20.16 -2.75 8.75
CA SER A 221 -21.09 -2.16 7.78
C SER A 221 -21.44 -3.10 6.61
N LEU A 222 -20.73 -4.22 6.44
CA LEU A 222 -20.98 -5.18 5.36
C LEU A 222 -22.22 -6.02 5.66
N ASN A 223 -23.03 -6.30 4.64
CA ASN A 223 -24.24 -7.12 4.75
C ASN A 223 -23.96 -8.55 5.24
N CYS A 224 -22.82 -9.15 4.85
CA CYS A 224 -22.43 -10.48 5.29
C CYS A 224 -21.81 -10.53 6.70
N HIS A 225 -21.66 -9.39 7.41
CA HIS A 225 -20.93 -9.36 8.69
C HIS A 225 -21.42 -10.39 9.71
N ARG A 226 -22.74 -10.50 9.90
CA ARG A 226 -23.34 -11.47 10.85
C ARG A 226 -23.05 -12.92 10.51
N GLU A 227 -22.94 -13.25 9.22
CA GLU A 227 -22.63 -14.60 8.77
C GLU A 227 -21.14 -14.89 8.98
N MET A 228 -20.29 -13.94 8.61
CA MET A 228 -18.84 -14.04 8.78
C MET A 228 -18.41 -14.14 10.25
N GLU A 229 -19.11 -13.45 11.17
CA GLU A 229 -18.83 -13.59 12.60
C GLU A 229 -19.15 -15.00 13.14
N LYS A 230 -20.17 -15.67 12.60
CA LYS A 230 -20.49 -17.06 12.97
C LYS A 230 -19.47 -18.07 12.45
N LEU A 231 -18.82 -17.74 11.33
CA LEU A 231 -17.79 -18.57 10.70
C LEU A 231 -16.41 -18.41 11.37
N LYS A 232 -16.18 -17.34 12.15
CA LYS A 232 -14.95 -17.23 12.94
C LYS A 232 -14.88 -18.43 13.89
N PRO A 233 -13.84 -19.26 13.84
CA PRO A 233 -13.68 -20.32 14.82
C PRO A 233 -13.68 -19.72 16.22
N ALA A 234 -14.28 -20.44 17.19
CA ALA A 234 -14.35 -20.07 18.60
C ALA A 234 -12.98 -20.05 19.32
N ALA A 235 -11.92 -19.60 18.64
CA ALA A 235 -10.58 -19.45 19.17
C ALA A 235 -10.48 -18.36 20.25
N SER A 236 -11.44 -17.42 20.30
CA SER A 236 -11.44 -16.36 21.33
C SER A 236 -12.10 -16.77 22.65
N ALA A 237 -12.78 -17.91 22.73
CA ALA A 237 -13.46 -18.36 23.95
C ALA A 237 -12.51 -19.05 24.98
N LYS A 238 -11.22 -19.22 24.66
CA LYS A 238 -10.24 -19.86 25.56
C LYS A 238 -9.23 -18.91 26.20
N ALA A 239 -9.26 -17.61 25.89
CA ALA A 239 -8.25 -16.66 26.39
C ALA A 239 -8.63 -15.90 27.69
N THR A 240 -9.83 -16.12 28.26
CA THR A 240 -10.30 -15.37 29.44
C THR A 240 -10.69 -16.23 30.65
N ASN A 241 -10.37 -17.52 30.66
CA ASN A 241 -10.64 -18.40 31.81
C ASN A 241 -9.39 -19.07 32.35
N GLU A 242 -8.32 -18.32 32.63
CA GLU A 242 -7.37 -18.67 33.69
C GLU A 242 -6.91 -17.38 34.36
N ASP A 243 -7.75 -16.87 35.26
CA ASP A 243 -7.37 -15.89 36.26
C ASP A 243 -7.57 -16.53 37.65
N GLY A 244 -6.61 -16.33 38.54
CA GLY A 244 -6.83 -16.41 39.99
C GLY A 244 -6.78 -17.78 40.67
N LYS A 245 -5.58 -18.18 41.11
CA LYS A 245 -5.41 -18.67 42.49
C LYS A 245 -3.97 -18.51 42.98
N ASN A 246 -3.70 -17.41 43.67
CA ASN A 246 -2.70 -17.41 44.73
C ASN A 246 -3.44 -17.77 46.04
N PRO A 247 -2.85 -18.56 46.94
CA PRO A 247 -2.30 -17.88 48.11
C PRO A 247 -1.03 -18.50 48.73
N LEU A 248 -0.22 -17.58 49.26
CA LEU A 248 0.60 -17.66 50.48
C LEU A 248 1.83 -18.59 50.52
N SER A 249 3.00 -17.96 50.62
CA SER A 249 4.12 -18.46 51.44
C SER A 249 3.76 -18.36 52.94
N PRO A 250 4.37 -19.19 53.80
CA PRO A 250 5.57 -18.69 54.48
C PRO A 250 6.74 -19.69 54.58
N VAL A 251 7.86 -19.09 54.95
CA VAL A 251 9.25 -19.53 55.17
C VAL A 251 9.40 -20.68 56.19
N SER A 252 10.36 -21.59 55.96
CA SER A 252 11.35 -22.00 56.98
C SER A 252 12.50 -22.85 56.41
N GLU A 253 13.71 -22.38 56.70
CA GLU A 253 15.03 -23.02 56.83
C GLU A 253 15.14 -24.56 56.83
N ALA A 254 16.18 -25.10 56.19
CA ALA A 254 17.33 -25.74 56.87
C ALA A 254 18.26 -26.48 55.88
N ASP A 255 19.54 -26.10 55.92
CA ASP A 255 20.78 -26.91 55.87
C ASP A 255 20.85 -28.20 55.04
N SER A 256 21.65 -28.18 53.97
CA SER A 256 22.98 -28.83 53.85
C SER A 256 23.46 -28.85 52.39
#